data_AF-A0A815PUX1-F1
#
_entry.id   AF-A0A815PUX1-F1
#
_cell.length_a   1.000
_cell.length_b   1.000
_cell.length_c   1.000
_cell.angle_alpha   90.00
_cell.angle_beta   90.00
_cell.angle_gamma   90.00
#
_symmetry.space_group_name_H-M   'P 1'
#
loop_
_entity.id
_entity.type
_entity.pdbx_description
1 polymer ?
#
loop_
_entity_poly.entity_id
_entity_poly.type
_entity_poly.pdbx_seq_one_letter_code
_entity_poly.pdbx_strand_id
1 'polypeptide(L)'
;MKNFLIIIILLISSFQFSISNRKQNHYNQQQFESIIINSLHKYFTYEFEESISINHNIEKNNDEIEVDPNDHVNVELWNKLNEEDIKKMPVINDYSNEYVAKKWLKWYLLIAERYNQVDAHVHWNYMTNITEENQKAITAQNLIQSPFGRLILPIAKKFNEYMKYSENDDLKRIFGRLASSITSNNDDDVKRTSKLQSQLEDIYSTTKVCELNDKKKCYTLAPYLERLMQIEKDYDRLLWAWKGWHDECGNKIRPVYLPYIDLLNKNAKENGYQDLAEYWIEDYEMGNVTEFESIIDQLLKDIMPLYEQLHAYVRGRLCSQYENRFDCDGSQLEDIYSTTKVCELNDKKKCYTLAPYLERLMQIEKDYDRLLWAWKGWHDECGNKIRPVYLPYIDLLNKHAKENGYQDLAEYWIEDYEMGNVTEFESIIDQLLKDIMPLYEQLHAYVRGRLCSQYENR
;
A
#
# COMPACT_ATOMS: atom_id res chain seq x y z
N MET A 1 1.95 -18.69 12.47
CA MET A 1 3.12 -18.73 11.56
C MET A 1 3.29 -20.04 10.79
N LYS A 2 3.22 -21.25 11.41
CA LYS A 2 3.32 -22.52 10.67
C LYS A 2 2.41 -22.59 9.44
N ASN A 3 1.14 -22.21 9.58
CA ASN A 3 0.16 -22.31 8.50
C ASN A 3 0.41 -21.32 7.34
N PHE A 4 0.95 -20.12 7.61
CA PHE A 4 1.22 -19.11 6.57
C PHE A 4 2.49 -19.43 5.77
N LEU A 5 3.53 -19.90 6.47
CA LEU A 5 4.75 -20.44 5.84
C LEU A 5 4.45 -21.71 5.05
N ILE A 6 3.56 -22.59 5.53
CA ILE A 6 3.10 -23.78 4.80
C ILE A 6 2.34 -23.37 3.53
N ILE A 7 1.48 -22.34 3.56
CA ILE A 7 0.79 -21.83 2.36
C ILE A 7 1.79 -21.31 1.32
N ILE A 8 2.79 -20.53 1.73
CA ILE A 8 3.81 -20.01 0.82
C ILE A 8 4.68 -21.14 0.27
N ILE A 9 5.10 -22.11 1.10
CA ILE A 9 5.85 -23.29 0.66
C ILE A 9 5.01 -24.17 -0.28
N LEU A 10 3.71 -24.31 -0.02
CA LEU A 10 2.78 -25.04 -0.89
C LEU A 10 2.56 -24.30 -2.22
N LEU A 11 2.46 -22.97 -2.22
CA LEU A 11 2.37 -22.17 -3.44
C LEU A 11 3.67 -22.27 -4.26
N ILE A 12 4.83 -22.15 -3.61
CA ILE A 12 6.15 -22.26 -4.25
C ILE A 12 6.39 -23.68 -4.79
N SER A 13 6.04 -24.72 -4.03
CA SER A 13 6.16 -26.13 -4.47
C SER A 13 5.15 -26.47 -5.58
N SER A 14 3.93 -25.92 -5.55
CA SER A 14 2.96 -26.00 -6.65
C SER A 14 3.47 -25.29 -7.91
N PHE A 15 4.17 -24.17 -7.75
CA PHE A 15 4.75 -23.39 -8.85
C PHE A 15 5.99 -24.07 -9.44
N GLN A 16 6.87 -24.64 -8.61
CA GLN A 16 8.01 -25.47 -9.01
C GLN A 16 7.54 -26.75 -9.72
N PHE A 17 6.50 -27.41 -9.21
CA PHE A 17 5.86 -28.57 -9.86
C PHE A 17 5.22 -28.19 -11.20
N SER A 18 4.64 -26.98 -11.31
CA SER A 18 4.12 -26.40 -12.56
C SER A 18 5.21 -26.19 -13.62
N ILE A 19 6.37 -25.62 -13.23
CA ILE A 19 7.49 -25.38 -14.15
C ILE A 19 8.12 -26.71 -14.60
N SER A 20 8.30 -27.66 -13.68
CA SER A 20 8.92 -28.95 -13.98
C SER A 20 8.01 -29.87 -14.82
N ASN A 21 6.69 -29.80 -14.65
CA ASN A 21 5.73 -30.63 -15.41
C ASN A 21 5.18 -30.00 -16.70
N ARG A 22 5.25 -28.67 -16.89
CA ARG A 22 4.95 -28.03 -18.20
C ARG A 22 5.85 -28.53 -19.33
N LYS A 23 7.03 -29.07 -19.00
CA LYS A 23 7.93 -29.73 -19.97
C LYS A 23 7.50 -31.15 -20.33
N GLN A 24 6.64 -31.82 -19.57
CA GLN A 24 6.40 -33.26 -19.75
C GLN A 24 4.93 -33.70 -19.90
N ASN A 25 3.93 -32.99 -19.37
CA ASN A 25 2.53 -33.41 -19.50
C ASN A 25 1.56 -32.23 -19.70
N HIS A 26 0.91 -32.17 -20.87
CA HIS A 26 -0.10 -31.17 -21.21
C HIS A 26 -1.41 -31.39 -20.43
N TYR A 27 -1.59 -30.67 -19.31
CA TYR A 27 -2.89 -30.57 -18.64
C TYR A 27 -3.67 -29.34 -19.14
N ASN A 28 -5.01 -29.46 -19.23
CA ASN A 28 -5.86 -28.31 -19.54
C ASN A 28 -6.22 -27.50 -18.28
N GLN A 29 -6.68 -26.27 -18.46
CA GLN A 29 -6.92 -25.30 -17.38
C GLN A 29 -7.89 -25.81 -16.29
N GLN A 30 -8.91 -26.60 -16.65
CA GLN A 30 -9.86 -27.16 -15.67
C GLN A 30 -9.22 -28.24 -14.78
N GLN A 31 -8.27 -29.01 -15.31
CA GLN A 31 -7.53 -30.00 -14.53
C GLN A 31 -6.58 -29.31 -13.54
N PHE A 32 -5.99 -28.17 -13.92
CA PHE A 32 -5.16 -27.36 -13.04
C PHE A 32 -5.96 -26.74 -11.89
N GLU A 33 -7.14 -26.16 -12.17
CA GLU A 33 -8.01 -25.56 -11.17
C GLU A 33 -8.51 -26.59 -10.14
N SER A 34 -8.88 -27.80 -10.59
CA SER A 34 -9.32 -28.88 -9.69
C SER A 34 -8.22 -29.42 -8.76
N ILE A 35 -6.96 -29.43 -9.20
CA ILE A 35 -5.81 -29.86 -8.38
C ILE A 35 -5.49 -28.82 -7.30
N ILE A 36 -5.57 -27.53 -7.63
CA ILE A 36 -5.39 -26.45 -6.65
C ILE A 36 -6.52 -26.47 -5.62
N ILE A 37 -7.77 -26.57 -6.07
CA ILE A 37 -8.93 -26.63 -5.16
C ILE A 37 -8.85 -27.84 -4.23
N ASN A 38 -8.52 -29.04 -4.75
CA ASN A 38 -8.40 -30.24 -3.92
C ASN A 38 -7.22 -30.18 -2.94
N SER A 39 -6.10 -29.57 -3.34
CA SER A 39 -4.95 -29.36 -2.45
C SER A 39 -5.27 -28.36 -1.34
N LEU A 40 -5.92 -27.25 -1.67
CA LEU A 40 -6.40 -26.28 -0.68
C LEU A 40 -7.41 -26.93 0.28
N HIS A 41 -8.37 -27.71 -0.22
CA HIS A 41 -9.34 -28.38 0.64
C HIS A 41 -8.67 -29.35 1.61
N LYS A 42 -7.70 -30.16 1.15
CA LYS A 42 -7.02 -31.16 1.99
C LYS A 42 -6.21 -30.54 3.13
N TYR A 43 -5.55 -29.40 2.91
CA TYR A 43 -4.72 -28.74 3.91
C TYR A 43 -5.49 -27.79 4.82
N PHE A 44 -6.58 -27.17 4.35
CA PHE A 44 -7.32 -26.18 5.15
C PHE A 44 -8.43 -26.78 6.02
N THR A 45 -9.01 -27.94 5.70
CA THR A 45 -10.10 -28.50 6.54
C THR A 45 -9.63 -29.50 7.59
N TYR A 46 -8.58 -30.30 7.34
CA TYR A 46 -8.22 -31.40 8.26
C TYR A 46 -7.27 -30.97 9.40
N GLU A 47 -6.28 -30.09 9.15
CA GLU A 47 -5.38 -29.59 10.20
C GLU A 47 -6.00 -28.44 11.03
N PHE A 48 -6.97 -27.71 10.46
CA PHE A 48 -7.59 -26.57 11.14
C PHE A 48 -8.59 -27.02 12.21
N GLU A 49 -9.37 -28.09 11.97
CA GLU A 49 -10.31 -28.65 12.95
C GLU A 49 -9.59 -29.28 14.16
N GLU A 50 -8.45 -29.95 13.96
CA GLU A 50 -7.67 -30.55 15.06
C GLU A 50 -7.01 -29.47 15.95
N SER A 51 -6.55 -28.36 15.36
CA SER A 51 -5.87 -27.28 16.09
C SER A 51 -6.76 -26.45 17.03
N ILE A 52 -8.08 -26.53 16.89
CA ILE A 52 -9.06 -25.86 17.77
C ILE A 52 -9.51 -26.80 18.92
N SER A 53 -9.25 -28.10 18.82
CA SER A 53 -9.54 -29.08 19.88
C SER A 53 -8.50 -29.07 21.02
N ILE A 54 -8.18 -27.90 21.57
CA ILE A 54 -7.51 -27.84 22.87
C ILE A 54 -8.59 -28.15 23.91
N ASN A 55 -8.62 -29.41 24.36
CA ASN A 55 -9.36 -29.86 25.53
C ASN A 55 -9.04 -28.96 26.73
N HIS A 56 -9.88 -27.95 26.97
CA HIS A 56 -9.97 -27.28 28.26
C HIS A 56 -10.65 -28.22 29.26
N ASN A 57 -9.90 -29.20 29.76
CA ASN A 57 -10.14 -29.76 31.08
C ASN A 57 -9.59 -28.76 32.11
N ILE A 58 -10.28 -27.63 32.25
CA ILE A 58 -10.21 -26.84 33.47
C ILE A 58 -11.04 -27.61 34.49
N GLU A 59 -10.38 -28.14 35.52
CA GLU A 59 -11.07 -28.70 36.69
C GLU A 59 -12.08 -27.67 37.21
N LYS A 60 -13.37 -28.00 37.06
CA LYS A 60 -14.49 -27.26 37.66
C LYS A 60 -14.33 -27.25 39.18
N ASN A 61 -13.67 -26.22 39.69
CA ASN A 61 -13.79 -25.84 41.09
C ASN A 61 -14.92 -24.81 41.21
N ASN A 62 -15.87 -25.13 42.09
CA ASN A 62 -17.20 -24.54 42.29
C ASN A 62 -17.27 -23.05 42.73
N ASP A 63 -16.41 -22.18 42.22
CA ASP A 63 -16.47 -20.72 42.41
C ASP A 63 -16.52 -19.98 41.07
N GLU A 64 -17.26 -20.52 40.11
CA GLU A 64 -17.58 -19.86 38.84
C GLU A 64 -18.92 -19.14 38.98
N ILE A 65 -18.88 -17.81 38.98
CA ILE A 65 -20.06 -17.02 38.61
C ILE A 65 -20.22 -17.27 37.11
N GLU A 66 -21.22 -18.08 36.77
CA GLU A 66 -21.62 -18.40 35.40
C GLU A 66 -22.08 -17.10 34.72
N VAL A 67 -21.28 -16.56 33.81
CA VAL A 67 -21.69 -15.46 32.93
C VAL A 67 -22.45 -16.10 31.78
N ASP A 68 -23.76 -15.91 31.73
CA ASP A 68 -24.59 -16.40 30.62
C ASP A 68 -24.21 -15.63 29.33
N PRO A 69 -23.69 -16.31 28.29
CA PRO A 69 -23.36 -15.67 27.02
C PRO A 69 -24.57 -15.11 26.27
N ASN A 70 -25.80 -15.46 26.70
CA ASN A 70 -27.06 -15.00 26.12
C ASN A 70 -27.73 -13.90 26.93
N ASP A 71 -27.14 -13.45 28.04
CA ASP A 71 -27.74 -12.39 28.83
C ASP A 71 -27.72 -11.08 28.02
N HIS A 72 -28.87 -10.41 27.92
CA HIS A 72 -28.92 -9.11 27.25
C HIS A 72 -27.97 -8.14 27.95
N VAL A 73 -27.01 -7.56 27.20
CA VAL A 73 -26.02 -6.62 27.75
C VAL A 73 -26.71 -5.45 28.44
N ASN A 74 -26.77 -5.51 29.76
CA ASN A 74 -27.29 -4.43 30.59
C ASN A 74 -26.11 -3.54 31.01
N VAL A 75 -25.84 -2.54 30.17
CA VAL A 75 -24.71 -1.60 30.31
C VAL A 75 -24.61 -1.02 31.73
N GLU A 76 -25.73 -0.56 32.30
CA GLU A 76 -25.75 0.07 33.63
C GLU A 76 -25.44 -0.95 34.74
N LEU A 77 -26.08 -2.13 34.69
CA LEU A 77 -25.84 -3.19 35.66
C LEU A 77 -24.39 -3.68 35.61
N TRP A 78 -23.85 -3.91 34.41
CA TRP A 78 -22.52 -4.49 34.22
C TRP A 78 -21.43 -3.50 34.64
N ASN A 79 -21.60 -2.21 34.33
CA ASN A 79 -20.71 -1.16 34.83
C ASN A 79 -20.75 -1.08 36.36
N LYS A 80 -21.93 -1.18 36.99
CA LYS A 80 -22.05 -1.22 38.45
C LYS A 80 -21.37 -2.45 39.08
N LEU A 81 -21.56 -3.64 38.52
CA LEU A 81 -20.89 -4.86 38.98
C LEU A 81 -19.37 -4.75 38.87
N ASN A 82 -18.88 -4.15 37.77
CA ASN A 82 -17.45 -3.86 37.60
C ASN A 82 -16.93 -2.90 38.69
N GLU A 83 -17.63 -1.83 39.00
CA GLU A 83 -17.23 -0.92 40.10
C GLU A 83 -17.14 -1.63 41.46
N GLU A 84 -18.02 -2.59 41.72
CA GLU A 84 -18.00 -3.39 42.96
C GLU A 84 -16.85 -4.41 42.97
N ASP A 85 -16.63 -5.12 41.87
CA ASP A 85 -15.58 -6.14 41.78
C ASP A 85 -14.18 -5.54 41.69
N ILE A 86 -14.02 -4.33 41.14
CA ILE A 86 -12.74 -3.60 41.17
C ILE A 86 -12.25 -3.41 42.61
N LYS A 87 -13.17 -3.14 43.57
CA LYS A 87 -12.83 -2.98 44.99
C LYS A 87 -12.37 -4.27 45.66
N LYS A 88 -12.63 -5.42 45.04
CA LYS A 88 -12.25 -6.77 45.52
C LYS A 88 -10.90 -7.24 44.94
N MET A 89 -10.10 -6.34 44.37
CA MET A 89 -8.78 -6.67 43.81
C MET A 89 -7.95 -7.48 44.82
N PRO A 90 -7.41 -8.65 44.42
CA PRO A 90 -6.53 -9.43 45.26
C PRO A 90 -5.29 -8.63 45.68
N VAL A 91 -4.91 -8.75 46.96
CA VAL A 91 -3.64 -8.18 47.44
C VAL A 91 -2.49 -8.92 46.76
N ILE A 92 -1.62 -8.16 46.10
CA ILE A 92 -0.39 -8.69 45.48
C ILE A 92 0.74 -8.50 46.48
N ASN A 93 1.15 -9.61 47.11
CA ASN A 93 2.26 -9.65 48.05
C ASN A 93 3.60 -10.03 47.39
N ASP A 94 3.55 -10.70 46.24
CA ASP A 94 4.72 -11.15 45.49
C ASP A 94 4.41 -11.20 43.97
N TYR A 95 5.14 -10.39 43.19
CA TYR A 95 5.02 -10.37 41.72
C TYR A 95 5.79 -11.52 41.05
N SER A 96 6.61 -12.25 41.81
CA SER A 96 7.41 -13.39 41.33
C SER A 96 6.76 -14.74 41.65
N ASN A 97 5.46 -14.75 41.91
CA ASN A 97 4.73 -15.96 42.31
C ASN A 97 3.57 -16.25 41.35
N GLU A 98 3.63 -17.40 40.67
CA GLU A 98 2.60 -17.81 39.71
C GLU A 98 1.21 -17.98 40.33
N TYR A 99 1.11 -18.44 41.58
CA TYR A 99 -0.18 -18.58 42.25
C TYR A 99 -0.83 -17.21 42.49
N VAL A 100 -0.04 -16.22 42.92
CA VAL A 100 -0.50 -14.84 43.10
C VAL A 100 -0.93 -14.25 41.75
N ALA A 101 -0.15 -14.48 40.70
CA ALA A 101 -0.44 -14.04 39.35
C ALA A 101 -1.75 -14.66 38.81
N LYS A 102 -1.95 -15.97 38.96
CA LYS A 102 -3.19 -16.67 38.56
C LYS A 102 -4.41 -16.14 39.32
N LYS A 103 -4.28 -15.91 40.63
CA LYS A 103 -5.37 -15.35 41.45
C LYS A 103 -5.76 -13.94 41.00
N TRP A 104 -4.77 -13.09 40.72
CA TRP A 104 -5.02 -11.76 40.16
C TRP A 104 -5.63 -11.83 38.76
N LEU A 105 -5.14 -12.74 37.90
CA LEU A 105 -5.64 -12.94 36.54
C LEU A 105 -7.11 -13.37 36.54
N LYS A 106 -7.53 -14.29 37.43
CA LYS A 106 -8.95 -14.68 37.56
C LYS A 106 -9.84 -13.48 37.89
N TRP A 107 -9.38 -12.60 38.78
CA TRP A 107 -10.10 -11.36 39.10
C TRP A 107 -10.15 -10.38 37.91
N TYR A 108 -9.04 -10.22 37.19
CA TYR A 108 -8.98 -9.37 36.00
C TYR A 108 -9.95 -9.85 34.91
N LEU A 109 -9.94 -11.15 34.61
CA LEU A 109 -10.75 -11.74 33.52
C LEU A 109 -12.25 -11.52 33.74
N LEU A 110 -12.73 -11.67 34.98
CA LEU A 110 -14.13 -11.45 35.34
C LEU A 110 -14.61 -10.02 34.98
N ILE A 111 -13.76 -9.02 35.23
CA ILE A 111 -14.09 -7.61 34.98
C ILE A 111 -13.91 -7.29 33.49
N ALA A 112 -12.82 -7.78 32.88
CA ALA A 112 -12.50 -7.57 31.48
C ALA A 112 -13.57 -8.15 30.55
N GLU A 113 -14.10 -9.34 30.86
CA GLU A 113 -15.21 -9.94 30.12
C GLU A 113 -16.41 -9.01 30.05
N ARG A 114 -16.84 -8.47 31.20
CA ARG A 114 -17.98 -7.55 31.26
C ARG A 114 -17.71 -6.24 30.52
N TYR A 115 -16.53 -5.66 30.69
CA TYR A 115 -16.17 -4.46 29.92
C TYR A 115 -16.19 -4.73 28.41
N ASN A 116 -15.63 -5.84 27.95
CA ASN A 116 -15.57 -6.18 26.54
C ASN A 116 -16.97 -6.38 25.93
N GLN A 117 -17.92 -7.00 26.65
CA GLN A 117 -19.28 -7.12 26.13
C GLN A 117 -20.02 -5.78 26.08
N VAL A 118 -19.87 -4.94 27.11
CA VAL A 118 -20.46 -3.59 27.10
C VAL A 118 -19.87 -2.77 25.95
N ASP A 119 -18.55 -2.81 25.79
CA ASP A 119 -17.84 -2.09 24.73
C ASP A 119 -18.27 -2.56 23.33
N ALA A 120 -18.34 -3.87 23.11
CA ALA A 120 -18.82 -4.45 21.87
C ALA A 120 -20.27 -4.04 21.57
N HIS A 121 -21.14 -4.02 22.57
CA HIS A 121 -22.54 -3.62 22.41
C HIS A 121 -22.68 -2.13 22.06
N VAL A 122 -21.97 -1.25 22.77
CA VAL A 122 -22.01 0.19 22.54
C VAL A 122 -21.43 0.55 21.16
N HIS A 123 -20.31 -0.06 20.76
CA HIS A 123 -19.74 0.12 19.43
C HIS A 123 -20.67 -0.42 18.33
N TRP A 124 -21.28 -1.60 18.51
CA TRP A 124 -22.23 -2.15 17.55
C TRP A 124 -23.43 -1.21 17.33
N ASN A 125 -23.99 -0.65 18.40
CA ASN A 125 -25.12 0.28 18.31
C ASN A 125 -24.75 1.55 17.52
N TYR A 126 -23.54 2.07 17.69
CA TYR A 126 -23.07 3.21 16.89
C TYR A 126 -22.84 2.83 15.42
N MET A 127 -22.15 1.73 15.15
CA MET A 127 -21.84 1.29 13.77
C MET A 127 -23.09 0.94 12.98
N THR A 128 -24.14 0.46 13.64
CA THR A 128 -25.44 0.14 13.01
C THR A 128 -26.42 1.32 13.02
N ASN A 129 -26.21 2.33 13.86
CA ASN A 129 -27.03 3.53 13.95
C ASN A 129 -26.19 4.75 14.38
N ILE A 130 -25.59 5.44 13.41
CA ILE A 130 -24.67 6.56 13.63
C ILE A 130 -25.47 7.79 14.08
N THR A 131 -25.41 8.10 15.39
CA THR A 131 -26.04 9.26 16.01
C THR A 131 -25.12 9.88 17.06
N GLU A 132 -25.33 11.17 17.38
CA GLU A 132 -24.55 11.86 18.42
C GLU A 132 -24.72 11.19 19.81
N GLU A 133 -25.89 10.61 20.08
CA GLU A 133 -26.17 9.88 21.32
C GLU A 133 -25.32 8.61 21.42
N ASN A 134 -25.28 7.78 20.36
CA ASN A 134 -24.46 6.57 20.34
C ASN A 134 -22.95 6.89 20.38
N GLN A 135 -22.52 7.99 19.75
CA GLN A 135 -21.14 8.47 19.83
C GLN A 135 -20.76 8.89 21.27
N LYS A 136 -21.68 9.57 21.98
CA LYS A 136 -21.50 9.90 23.40
C LYS A 136 -21.43 8.65 24.27
N ALA A 137 -22.20 7.60 23.96
CA ALA A 137 -22.16 6.33 24.66
C ALA A 137 -20.79 5.65 24.54
N ILE A 138 -20.18 5.61 23.34
CA ILE A 138 -18.80 5.11 23.16
C ILE A 138 -17.82 5.91 24.01
N THR A 139 -17.89 7.23 23.95
CA THR A 139 -16.98 8.10 24.70
C THR A 139 -17.13 7.89 26.21
N ALA A 140 -18.37 7.74 26.70
CA ALA A 140 -18.65 7.46 28.11
C ALA A 140 -18.09 6.09 28.52
N GLN A 141 -18.27 5.05 27.70
CA GLN A 141 -17.76 3.72 27.99
C GLN A 141 -16.23 3.69 28.05
N ASN A 142 -15.55 4.35 27.10
CA ASN A 142 -14.08 4.50 27.11
C ASN A 142 -13.58 5.18 28.40
N LEU A 143 -14.32 6.17 28.90
CA LEU A 143 -13.99 6.85 30.16
C LEU A 143 -14.23 5.99 31.40
N ILE A 144 -15.23 5.10 31.38
CA ILE A 144 -15.48 4.15 32.46
C ILE A 144 -14.37 3.08 32.51
N GLN A 145 -13.93 2.60 31.34
CA GLN A 145 -12.92 1.54 31.23
C GLN A 145 -11.49 2.06 31.43
N SER A 146 -11.19 3.31 31.07
CA SER A 146 -9.83 3.86 31.12
C SER A 146 -9.17 3.78 32.52
N PRO A 147 -9.85 4.13 33.64
CA PRO A 147 -9.31 3.95 34.99
C PRO A 147 -8.91 2.50 35.31
N PHE A 148 -9.68 1.52 34.81
CA PHE A 148 -9.35 0.11 34.96
C PHE A 148 -8.07 -0.23 34.19
N GLY A 149 -7.97 0.18 32.91
CA GLY A 149 -6.74 0.01 32.14
C GLY A 149 -5.49 0.59 32.83
N ARG A 150 -5.60 1.79 33.42
CA ARG A 150 -4.52 2.43 34.20
C ARG A 150 -4.15 1.68 35.48
N LEU A 151 -5.10 1.03 36.12
CA LEU A 151 -4.85 0.17 37.29
C LEU A 151 -4.12 -1.11 36.88
N ILE A 152 -4.56 -1.73 35.78
CA ILE A 152 -4.11 -3.04 35.34
C ILE A 152 -2.70 -2.98 34.72
N LEU A 153 -2.42 -2.00 33.86
CA LEU A 153 -1.20 -1.99 33.06
C LEU A 153 0.10 -2.02 33.91
N PRO A 154 0.27 -1.21 34.97
CA PRO A 154 1.47 -1.28 35.80
C PRO A 154 1.61 -2.61 36.55
N ILE A 155 0.49 -3.23 36.94
CA ILE A 155 0.47 -4.53 37.60
C ILE A 155 0.89 -5.63 36.61
N ALA A 156 0.31 -5.61 35.41
CA ALA A 156 0.62 -6.55 34.34
C ALA A 156 2.10 -6.45 33.93
N LYS A 157 2.65 -5.24 33.79
CA LYS A 157 4.08 -5.01 33.51
C LYS A 157 4.99 -5.67 34.55
N LYS A 158 4.69 -5.52 35.85
CA LYS A 158 5.47 -6.16 36.93
C LYS A 158 5.37 -7.69 36.91
N PHE A 159 4.19 -8.26 36.67
CA PHE A 159 4.10 -9.71 36.51
C PHE A 159 4.86 -10.18 35.26
N ASN A 160 4.76 -9.44 34.14
CA ASN A 160 5.45 -9.78 32.89
C ASN A 160 6.98 -9.80 33.06
N GLU A 161 7.56 -8.91 33.86
CA GLU A 161 9.01 -8.93 34.18
C GLU A 161 9.47 -10.29 34.71
N TYR A 162 8.66 -10.93 35.56
CA TYR A 162 8.94 -12.27 36.07
C TYR A 162 8.54 -13.37 35.09
N MET A 163 7.36 -13.27 34.47
CA MET A 163 6.79 -14.31 33.60
C MET A 163 7.63 -14.58 32.35
N LYS A 164 8.50 -13.65 31.94
CA LYS A 164 9.52 -13.88 30.90
C LYS A 164 10.38 -15.13 31.15
N TYR A 165 10.58 -15.48 32.42
CA TYR A 165 11.38 -16.63 32.89
C TYR A 165 10.54 -17.80 33.42
N SER A 166 9.20 -17.68 33.43
CA SER A 166 8.33 -18.79 33.82
C SER A 166 8.45 -19.92 32.80
N GLU A 167 8.34 -21.16 33.29
CA GLU A 167 8.22 -22.36 32.43
C GLU A 167 6.80 -22.51 31.86
N ASN A 168 5.85 -21.67 32.30
CA ASN A 168 4.48 -21.66 31.81
C ASN A 168 4.33 -20.67 30.63
N ASP A 169 4.40 -21.21 29.42
CA ASP A 169 4.28 -20.44 28.18
C ASP A 169 2.95 -19.67 28.07
N ASP A 170 1.85 -20.21 28.58
CA ASP A 170 0.53 -19.54 28.55
C ASP A 170 0.53 -18.29 29.42
N LEU A 171 1.03 -18.40 30.66
CA LEU A 171 1.13 -17.24 31.56
C LEU A 171 2.09 -16.19 31.01
N LYS A 172 3.22 -16.62 30.45
CA LYS A 172 4.16 -15.72 29.78
C LYS A 172 3.47 -14.92 28.67
N ARG A 173 2.69 -15.59 27.84
CA ARG A 173 1.95 -14.94 26.74
C ARG A 173 0.84 -14.02 27.23
N ILE A 174 0.03 -14.48 28.20
CA ILE A 174 -1.07 -13.70 28.77
C ILE A 174 -0.53 -12.41 29.41
N PHE A 175 0.47 -12.52 30.29
CA PHE A 175 1.05 -11.35 30.95
C PHE A 175 1.85 -10.46 30.00
N GLY A 176 2.47 -11.04 28.96
CA GLY A 176 3.02 -10.29 27.83
C GLY A 176 1.97 -9.39 27.22
N ARG A 177 0.84 -9.95 26.78
CA ARG A 177 -0.24 -9.19 26.15
C ARG A 177 -0.88 -8.15 27.08
N LEU A 178 -1.08 -8.47 28.36
CA LEU A 178 -1.64 -7.53 29.33
C LEU A 178 -0.69 -6.37 29.65
N ALA A 179 0.62 -6.55 29.42
CA ALA A 179 1.62 -5.51 29.60
C ALA A 179 1.76 -4.59 28.37
N SER A 180 1.17 -4.95 27.23
CA SER A 180 1.21 -4.20 25.97
C SER A 180 -0.01 -3.27 25.85
N SER A 181 0.21 -1.96 25.77
CA SER A 181 -0.85 -0.97 25.59
C SER A 181 -0.30 0.36 25.11
N ILE A 182 -1.10 1.09 24.33
CA ILE A 182 -0.85 2.49 23.94
C ILE A 182 -1.93 3.43 24.50
N THR A 183 -2.66 3.00 25.52
CA THR A 183 -3.64 3.88 26.19
C THR A 183 -2.89 4.92 27.01
N SER A 184 -3.25 6.21 26.85
CA SER A 184 -2.64 7.27 27.66
C SER A 184 -3.08 7.16 29.13
N ASN A 185 -2.18 7.57 30.02
CA ASN A 185 -2.50 7.74 31.44
C ASN A 185 -3.26 9.05 31.73
N ASN A 186 -3.45 9.92 30.73
CA ASN A 186 -4.16 11.19 30.84
C ASN A 186 -5.59 11.09 30.29
N ASP A 187 -6.60 11.40 31.12
CA ASP A 187 -8.02 11.36 30.73
C ASP A 187 -8.35 12.29 29.55
N ASP A 188 -7.70 13.44 29.42
CA ASP A 188 -7.93 14.38 28.32
C ASP A 188 -7.38 13.84 26.99
N ASP A 189 -6.24 13.14 27.04
CA ASP A 189 -5.68 12.47 25.87
C ASP A 189 -6.54 11.28 25.45
N VAL A 190 -7.10 10.53 26.41
CA VAL A 190 -8.08 9.45 26.13
C VAL A 190 -9.31 10.02 25.44
N LYS A 191 -9.94 11.08 25.99
CA LYS A 191 -11.10 11.75 25.37
C LYS A 191 -10.78 12.25 23.97
N ARG A 192 -9.61 12.87 23.81
CA ARG A 192 -9.18 13.41 22.51
C ARG A 192 -8.95 12.31 21.49
N THR A 193 -8.35 11.19 21.89
CA THR A 193 -8.13 10.02 21.03
C THR A 193 -9.46 9.45 20.55
N SER A 194 -10.39 9.14 21.47
CA SER A 194 -11.73 8.62 21.14
C SER A 194 -12.49 9.58 20.22
N LYS A 195 -12.45 10.89 20.50
CA LYS A 195 -13.11 11.89 19.67
C LYS A 195 -12.54 11.92 18.25
N LEU A 196 -11.21 11.92 18.09
CA LEU A 196 -10.58 11.93 16.77
C LEU A 196 -10.86 10.65 16.00
N GLN A 197 -10.84 9.49 16.66
CA GLN A 197 -11.19 8.21 16.06
C GLN A 197 -12.64 8.22 15.53
N SER A 198 -13.62 8.58 16.37
CA SER A 198 -15.02 8.65 15.93
C SER A 198 -15.23 9.67 14.81
N GLN A 199 -14.49 10.79 14.81
CA GLN A 199 -14.52 11.74 13.69
C GLN A 199 -14.02 11.13 12.37
N LEU A 200 -12.96 10.30 12.41
CA LEU A 200 -12.47 9.58 11.22
C LEU A 200 -13.51 8.57 10.71
N GLU A 201 -14.12 7.81 11.62
CA GLU A 201 -15.18 6.84 11.32
C GLU A 201 -16.44 7.53 10.74
N ASP A 202 -16.86 8.65 11.32
CA ASP A 202 -17.97 9.48 10.85
C ASP A 202 -17.70 10.00 9.43
N ILE A 203 -16.51 10.57 9.18
CA ILE A 203 -16.15 11.10 7.85
C ILE A 203 -16.20 9.98 6.81
N TYR A 204 -15.59 8.83 7.11
CA TYR A 204 -15.52 7.71 6.18
C TYR A 204 -16.90 7.11 5.88
N SER A 205 -17.74 6.93 6.90
CA SER A 205 -19.07 6.30 6.75
C SER A 205 -20.11 7.22 6.10
N THR A 206 -20.01 8.54 6.30
CA THR A 206 -21.06 9.50 5.88
C THR A 206 -20.71 10.29 4.62
N THR A 207 -19.46 10.24 4.14
CA THR A 207 -19.06 10.99 2.94
C THR A 207 -19.87 10.57 1.71
N LYS A 208 -20.26 11.57 0.91
CA LYS A 208 -20.99 11.39 -0.33
C LYS A 208 -20.29 12.10 -1.47
N VAL A 209 -20.28 11.47 -2.64
CA VAL A 209 -19.76 12.04 -3.89
C VAL A 209 -20.94 12.38 -4.78
N CYS A 210 -21.05 13.64 -5.20
CA CYS A 210 -22.16 14.13 -6.01
C CYS A 210 -21.81 14.18 -7.51
N GLU A 211 -22.81 13.95 -8.36
CA GLU A 211 -22.68 14.04 -9.82
C GLU A 211 -22.35 15.47 -10.26
N LEU A 212 -21.51 15.61 -11.28
CA LEU A 212 -21.09 16.92 -11.81
C LEU A 212 -22.29 17.71 -12.37
N ASN A 213 -23.21 17.01 -13.04
CA ASN A 213 -24.35 17.60 -13.73
C ASN A 213 -25.60 17.74 -12.83
N ASP A 214 -25.61 17.09 -11.66
CA ASP A 214 -26.72 17.15 -10.71
C ASP A 214 -26.22 17.01 -9.27
N LYS A 215 -25.95 18.15 -8.64
CA LYS A 215 -25.47 18.20 -7.24
C LYS A 215 -26.46 17.61 -6.23
N LYS A 216 -27.70 17.27 -6.62
CA LYS A 216 -28.66 16.59 -5.74
C LYS A 216 -28.50 15.08 -5.75
N LYS A 217 -27.82 14.51 -6.75
CA LYS A 217 -27.52 13.08 -6.83
C LYS A 217 -26.15 12.81 -6.23
N CYS A 218 -26.14 12.29 -5.01
CA CYS A 218 -24.93 11.97 -4.28
C CYS A 218 -24.93 10.52 -3.80
N TYR A 219 -23.76 9.90 -3.82
CA TYR A 219 -23.57 8.47 -3.57
C TYR A 219 -22.56 8.26 -2.45
N THR A 220 -22.88 7.38 -1.50
CA THR A 220 -21.96 6.91 -0.45
C THR A 220 -21.01 5.84 -1.00
N LEU A 221 -19.91 5.57 -0.27
CA LEU A 221 -18.96 4.51 -0.63
C LEU A 221 -19.66 3.16 -0.80
N ALA A 222 -20.20 2.65 0.30
CA ALA A 222 -21.01 1.44 0.31
C ALA A 222 -22.51 1.80 0.26
N PRO A 223 -23.34 1.09 -0.52
CA PRO A 223 -22.94 0.08 -1.51
C PRO A 223 -22.61 0.68 -2.90
N TYR A 224 -22.77 2.00 -3.09
CA TYR A 224 -22.90 2.58 -4.42
C TYR A 224 -21.58 2.73 -5.18
N LEU A 225 -20.61 3.48 -4.63
CA LEU A 225 -19.33 3.71 -5.31
C LEU A 225 -18.51 2.43 -5.40
N GLU A 226 -18.57 1.56 -4.38
CA GLU A 226 -17.95 0.22 -4.44
C GLU A 226 -18.50 -0.60 -5.60
N ARG A 227 -19.83 -0.69 -5.72
CA ARG A 227 -20.47 -1.40 -6.83
C ARG A 227 -20.15 -0.77 -8.17
N LEU A 228 -20.12 0.55 -8.26
CA LEU A 228 -19.72 1.27 -9.48
C LEU A 228 -18.30 0.90 -9.88
N MET A 229 -17.33 1.00 -8.97
CA MET A 229 -15.92 0.63 -9.22
C MET A 229 -15.75 -0.84 -9.60
N GLN A 230 -16.66 -1.72 -9.17
CA GLN A 230 -16.63 -3.14 -9.49
C GLN A 230 -17.15 -3.48 -10.90
N ILE A 231 -18.25 -2.84 -11.34
CA ILE A 231 -18.98 -3.24 -12.55
C ILE A 231 -18.81 -2.30 -13.74
N GLU A 232 -18.52 -1.02 -13.47
CA GLU A 232 -18.47 0.00 -14.50
C GLU A 232 -17.23 -0.17 -15.39
N LYS A 233 -17.39 0.14 -16.67
CA LYS A 233 -16.31 0.04 -17.68
C LYS A 233 -16.03 1.36 -18.37
N ASP A 234 -16.80 2.39 -18.08
CA ASP A 234 -16.51 3.74 -18.57
C ASP A 234 -15.39 4.38 -17.75
N TYR A 235 -14.30 4.76 -18.42
CA TYR A 235 -13.13 5.32 -17.77
C TYR A 235 -13.43 6.63 -17.02
N ASP A 236 -14.15 7.55 -17.65
CA ASP A 236 -14.40 8.87 -17.07
C ASP A 236 -15.34 8.75 -15.86
N ARG A 237 -16.24 7.76 -15.87
CA ARG A 237 -17.10 7.45 -14.73
C ARG A 237 -16.35 6.81 -13.56
N LEU A 238 -15.43 5.88 -13.84
CA LEU A 238 -14.52 5.33 -12.83
C LEU A 238 -13.63 6.42 -12.23
N LEU A 239 -13.09 7.30 -13.08
CA LEU A 239 -12.27 8.44 -12.65
C LEU A 239 -13.07 9.41 -11.76
N TRP A 240 -14.31 9.74 -12.14
CA TRP A 240 -15.18 10.58 -11.31
C TRP A 240 -15.41 9.95 -9.93
N ALA A 241 -15.74 8.66 -9.87
CA ALA A 241 -15.99 7.98 -8.61
C ALA A 241 -14.72 7.92 -7.73
N TRP A 242 -13.60 7.49 -8.30
CA TRP A 242 -12.32 7.38 -7.60
C TRP A 242 -11.84 8.75 -7.10
N LYS A 243 -11.77 9.73 -8.00
CA LYS A 243 -11.29 11.07 -7.65
C LYS A 243 -12.24 11.78 -6.70
N GLY A 244 -13.54 11.73 -6.98
CA GLY A 244 -14.56 12.35 -6.15
C GLY A 244 -14.54 11.80 -4.72
N TRP A 245 -14.32 10.49 -4.55
CA TRP A 245 -14.18 9.90 -3.21
C TRP A 245 -12.95 10.44 -2.48
N HIS A 246 -11.78 10.47 -3.13
CA HIS A 246 -10.55 10.98 -2.50
C HIS A 246 -10.61 12.49 -2.22
N ASP A 247 -11.24 13.27 -3.11
CA ASP A 247 -11.44 14.70 -2.93
C ASP A 247 -12.44 15.00 -1.80
N GLU A 248 -13.54 14.26 -1.69
CA GLU A 248 -14.56 14.53 -0.67
C GLU A 248 -14.25 13.92 0.70
N CYS A 249 -13.63 12.73 0.73
CA CYS A 249 -13.31 12.01 1.97
C CYS A 249 -11.89 12.35 2.44
N GLY A 250 -10.90 12.19 1.56
CA GLY A 250 -9.48 12.36 1.88
C GLY A 250 -9.14 13.76 2.39
N ASN A 251 -9.72 14.81 1.80
CA ASN A 251 -9.52 16.18 2.25
C ASN A 251 -10.05 16.44 3.67
N LYS A 252 -11.12 15.74 4.08
CA LYS A 252 -11.70 15.85 5.44
C LYS A 252 -10.94 14.99 6.45
N ILE A 253 -10.44 13.82 6.04
CA ILE A 253 -9.65 12.92 6.88
C ILE A 253 -8.31 13.56 7.29
N ARG A 254 -7.58 14.17 6.35
CA ARG A 254 -6.23 14.69 6.58
C ARG A 254 -6.06 15.55 7.86
N PRO A 255 -6.87 16.60 8.11
CA PRO A 255 -6.72 17.44 9.31
C PRO A 255 -7.06 16.73 10.62
N VAL A 256 -7.76 15.58 10.58
CA VAL A 256 -8.10 14.77 11.77
C VAL A 256 -7.05 13.67 11.99
N TYR A 257 -6.59 13.04 10.90
CA TYR A 257 -5.65 11.93 10.93
C TYR A 257 -4.27 12.34 11.47
N LEU A 258 -3.75 13.51 11.08
CA LEU A 258 -2.45 13.97 11.56
C LEU A 258 -2.41 14.15 13.10
N PRO A 259 -3.34 14.91 13.73
CA PRO A 259 -3.42 14.97 15.19
C PRO A 259 -3.68 13.62 15.87
N TYR A 260 -4.40 12.71 15.21
CA TYR A 260 -4.68 11.38 15.73
C TYR A 260 -3.40 10.55 15.83
N ILE A 261 -2.63 10.47 14.74
CA ILE A 261 -1.35 9.76 14.71
C ILE A 261 -0.31 10.40 15.62
N ASP A 262 -0.25 11.73 15.72
CA ASP A 262 0.64 12.42 16.66
C ASP A 262 0.33 12.02 18.11
N LEU A 263 -0.96 11.92 18.45
CA LEU A 263 -1.43 11.53 19.77
C LEU A 263 -1.15 10.05 20.05
N LEU A 264 -1.39 9.16 19.09
CA LEU A 264 -1.07 7.73 19.25
C LEU A 264 0.44 7.50 19.39
N ASN A 265 1.27 8.21 18.64
CA ASN A 265 2.74 8.16 18.79
C ASN A 265 3.20 8.68 20.16
N LYS A 266 2.58 9.76 20.65
CA LYS A 266 2.82 10.25 22.02
C LYS A 266 2.48 9.15 23.03
N ASN A 267 1.30 8.54 22.92
CA ASN A 267 0.86 7.51 23.87
C ASN A 267 1.73 6.24 23.80
N ALA A 268 2.21 5.85 22.60
CA ALA A 268 3.14 4.75 22.43
C ALA A 268 4.46 5.00 23.17
N LYS A 269 5.02 6.21 23.05
CA LYS A 269 6.21 6.66 23.79
C LYS A 269 6.00 6.66 25.30
N GLU A 270 4.85 7.12 25.77
CA GLU A 270 4.48 7.07 27.19
C GLU A 270 4.45 5.63 27.74
N ASN A 271 4.23 4.64 26.87
CA ASN A 271 4.10 3.24 27.24
C ASN A 271 5.36 2.39 27.00
N GLY A 272 6.44 2.98 26.50
CA GLY A 272 7.76 2.35 26.37
C GLY A 272 8.13 1.91 24.95
N TYR A 273 7.32 2.27 23.94
CA TYR A 273 7.63 2.06 22.53
C TYR A 273 8.34 3.30 21.95
N GLN A 274 9.09 3.14 20.87
CA GLN A 274 9.71 4.23 20.11
C GLN A 274 8.66 5.04 19.37
N ASP A 275 7.67 4.37 18.80
CA ASP A 275 6.55 4.94 18.06
C ASP A 275 5.38 3.94 17.99
N LEU A 276 4.31 4.35 17.29
CA LEU A 276 3.14 3.52 17.06
C LEU A 276 3.42 2.27 16.22
N ALA A 277 4.40 2.33 15.31
CA ALA A 277 4.72 1.22 14.42
C ALA A 277 5.38 0.07 15.19
N GLU A 278 6.28 0.36 16.12
CA GLU A 278 6.87 -0.66 17.01
C GLU A 278 5.78 -1.39 17.81
N TYR A 279 4.78 -0.67 18.32
CA TYR A 279 3.62 -1.29 18.99
C TYR A 279 2.84 -2.22 18.06
N TRP A 280 2.58 -1.82 16.82
CA TRP A 280 1.87 -2.68 15.86
C TRP A 280 2.66 -3.93 15.48
N ILE A 281 3.98 -3.83 15.39
CA ILE A 281 4.86 -4.95 15.04
C ILE A 281 5.01 -5.93 16.20
N GLU A 282 4.80 -5.51 17.46
CA GLU A 282 4.86 -6.37 18.65
C GLU A 282 3.95 -7.61 18.52
N ASP A 283 2.80 -7.51 17.84
CA ASP A 283 1.86 -8.61 17.62
C ASP A 283 2.48 -9.80 16.85
N TYR A 284 3.60 -9.59 16.14
CA TYR A 284 4.35 -10.63 15.43
C TYR A 284 5.36 -11.34 16.33
N GLU A 285 5.57 -10.86 17.57
CA GLU A 285 6.51 -11.41 18.56
C GLU A 285 7.94 -11.55 18.01
N MET A 286 8.30 -10.72 17.01
CA MET A 286 9.64 -10.62 16.44
C MET A 286 10.46 -9.66 17.29
N GLY A 287 11.63 -10.11 17.77
CA GLY A 287 12.39 -9.43 18.82
C GLY A 287 12.94 -8.04 18.46
N ASN A 288 12.83 -7.62 17.19
CA ASN A 288 13.13 -6.26 16.75
C ASN A 288 12.39 -5.92 15.44
N VAL A 289 12.12 -4.62 15.23
CA VAL A 289 11.45 -4.09 14.03
C VAL A 289 12.24 -4.38 12.75
N THR A 290 13.57 -4.33 12.81
CA THR A 290 14.44 -4.55 11.64
C THR A 290 14.32 -5.96 11.05
N GLU A 291 14.12 -6.96 11.90
CA GLU A 291 13.93 -8.36 11.50
C GLU A 291 12.58 -8.53 10.80
N PHE A 292 11.52 -7.92 11.35
CA PHE A 292 10.21 -7.88 10.69
C PHE A 292 10.31 -7.24 9.31
N GLU A 293 10.89 -6.04 9.21
CA GLU A 293 11.09 -5.33 7.94
C GLU A 293 11.91 -6.14 6.94
N SER A 294 13.01 -6.77 7.38
CA SER A 294 13.84 -7.60 6.52
C SER A 294 13.10 -8.82 5.97
N ILE A 295 12.22 -9.44 6.76
CA ILE A 295 11.39 -10.57 6.31
C ILE A 295 10.37 -10.08 5.27
N ILE A 296 9.71 -8.96 5.53
CA ILE A 296 8.74 -8.37 4.59
C ILE A 296 9.42 -7.99 3.26
N ASP A 297 10.61 -7.37 3.31
CA ASP A 297 11.38 -7.02 2.12
C ASP A 297 11.78 -8.25 1.30
N GLN A 298 12.19 -9.34 1.97
CA GLN A 298 12.52 -10.59 1.28
C GLN A 298 11.29 -11.21 0.63
N LEU A 299 10.15 -11.26 1.34
CA LEU A 299 8.90 -11.77 0.79
C LEU A 299 8.44 -10.94 -0.42
N LEU A 300 8.57 -9.62 -0.35
CA LEU A 300 8.26 -8.73 -1.46
C LEU A 300 9.15 -9.01 -2.67
N LYS A 301 10.46 -9.20 -2.48
CA LYS A 301 11.40 -9.59 -3.55
C LYS A 301 11.04 -10.93 -4.18
N ASP A 302 10.67 -11.91 -3.37
CA ASP A 302 10.31 -13.25 -3.87
C ASP A 302 9.00 -13.24 -4.69
N ILE A 303 8.05 -12.36 -4.33
CA ILE A 303 6.76 -12.22 -5.03
C ILE A 303 6.89 -11.32 -6.28
N MET A 304 7.84 -10.39 -6.30
CA MET A 304 7.95 -9.37 -7.34
C MET A 304 7.92 -9.92 -8.77
N PRO A 305 8.66 -11.00 -9.14
CA PRO A 305 8.63 -11.53 -10.50
C PRO A 305 7.25 -12.01 -10.94
N LEU A 306 6.45 -12.57 -10.02
CA LEU A 306 5.07 -12.97 -10.30
C LEU A 306 4.15 -11.76 -10.43
N TYR A 307 4.30 -10.80 -9.52
CA TYR A 307 3.52 -9.56 -9.54
C TYR A 307 3.75 -8.78 -10.84
N GLU A 308 4.99 -8.65 -11.29
CA GLU A 308 5.34 -7.94 -12.53
C GLU A 308 4.72 -8.61 -13.77
N GLN A 309 4.76 -9.95 -13.86
CA GLN A 309 4.12 -10.67 -14.95
C GLN A 309 2.59 -10.48 -14.94
N LEU A 310 1.97 -10.58 -13.77
CA LEU A 310 0.53 -10.34 -13.61
C LEU A 310 0.17 -8.90 -13.96
N HIS A 311 0.95 -7.94 -13.46
CA HIS A 311 0.78 -6.52 -13.73
C HIS A 311 0.90 -6.23 -15.23
N ALA A 312 1.91 -6.76 -15.91
CA ALA A 312 2.10 -6.61 -17.35
C ALA A 312 0.93 -7.21 -18.15
N TYR A 313 0.46 -8.41 -17.77
CA TYR A 313 -0.70 -9.05 -18.40
C TYR A 313 -1.96 -8.20 -18.23
N VAL A 314 -2.28 -7.78 -17.00
CA VAL A 314 -3.46 -6.95 -16.71
C VAL A 314 -3.37 -5.61 -17.43
N ARG A 315 -2.20 -4.96 -17.43
CA ARG A 315 -1.95 -3.72 -18.19
C ARG A 315 -2.25 -3.91 -19.67
N GLY A 316 -1.74 -4.99 -20.28
CA GLY A 316 -2.02 -5.30 -21.69
C GLY A 316 -3.52 -5.48 -21.98
N ARG A 317 -4.26 -6.15 -21.08
CA ARG A 317 -5.72 -6.31 -21.20
C ARG A 317 -6.47 -4.98 -21.06
N LEU A 318 -6.07 -4.14 -20.11
CA LEU A 318 -6.65 -2.81 -19.89
C LEU A 318 -6.39 -1.88 -21.07
N CYS A 319 -5.19 -1.96 -21.66
CA CYS A 319 -4.83 -1.22 -22.86
C CYS A 319 -5.75 -1.52 -24.05
N SER A 320 -6.10 -2.80 -24.26
CA SER A 320 -7.09 -3.15 -25.29
C SER A 320 -8.51 -2.65 -24.99
N GLN A 321 -8.84 -2.41 -23.72
CA GLN A 321 -10.19 -1.98 -23.31
C GLN A 321 -10.32 -0.44 -23.27
N TYR A 322 -9.26 0.28 -22.93
CA TYR A 322 -9.24 1.71 -22.64
C TYR A 322 -8.23 2.45 -23.53
N GLU A 323 -8.37 2.28 -24.84
CA GLU A 323 -7.50 2.87 -25.85
C GLU A 323 -7.25 4.37 -25.59
N ASN A 324 -5.99 4.81 -25.72
CA ASN A 324 -5.54 6.20 -25.50
C ASN A 324 -5.73 6.77 -24.08
N ARG A 325 -6.04 5.94 -23.07
CA ARG A 325 -6.09 6.35 -21.64
C ARG A 325 -4.86 5.93 -20.84
N PHE A 326 -4.04 5.04 -21.37
CA PHE A 326 -2.82 4.53 -20.78
C PHE A 326 -1.69 4.51 -21.81
N ASP A 327 -0.44 4.65 -21.36
CA ASP A 327 0.73 4.32 -22.17
C ASP A 327 0.92 2.79 -22.14
N CYS A 328 0.75 2.16 -23.31
CA CYS A 328 0.47 0.73 -23.42
C CYS A 328 1.65 -0.13 -23.86
N ASP A 329 2.58 0.49 -24.56
CA ASP A 329 3.76 -0.09 -25.20
C ASP A 329 5.01 0.77 -24.93
N GLY A 330 4.88 1.88 -24.20
CA GLY A 330 5.97 2.84 -24.03
C GLY A 330 6.18 3.72 -25.27
N SER A 331 5.24 3.72 -26.23
CA SER A 331 5.30 4.52 -27.46
C SER A 331 5.15 6.00 -27.21
N GLN A 332 4.88 6.45 -25.97
CA GLN A 332 4.56 7.86 -25.71
C GLN A 332 5.59 8.84 -26.30
N LEU A 333 6.88 8.49 -26.31
CA LEU A 333 7.92 9.28 -26.97
C LEU A 333 7.82 9.26 -28.50
N GLU A 334 7.58 8.09 -29.10
CA GLU A 334 7.41 7.91 -30.56
C GLU A 334 6.12 8.56 -31.07
N ASP A 335 5.04 8.51 -30.28
CA ASP A 335 3.77 9.16 -30.55
C ASP A 335 3.91 10.68 -30.51
N ILE A 336 4.60 11.23 -29.51
CA ILE A 336 4.87 12.67 -29.46
C ILE A 336 5.67 13.10 -30.70
N TYR A 337 6.69 12.31 -31.07
CA TYR A 337 7.53 12.59 -32.23
C TYR A 337 6.73 12.57 -33.55
N SER A 338 5.91 11.54 -33.76
CA SER A 338 5.18 11.31 -35.01
C SER A 338 3.91 12.15 -35.15
N THR A 339 3.23 12.47 -34.05
CA THR A 339 1.92 13.17 -34.06
C THR A 339 2.03 14.68 -33.83
N THR A 340 3.19 15.20 -33.43
CA THR A 340 3.37 16.65 -33.24
C THR A 340 3.15 17.40 -34.54
N LYS A 341 2.30 18.43 -34.47
CA LYS A 341 1.92 19.26 -35.61
C LYS A 341 2.42 20.69 -35.46
N VAL A 342 2.93 21.25 -36.56
CA VAL A 342 3.27 22.67 -36.68
C VAL A 342 2.21 23.37 -37.52
N CYS A 343 1.60 24.41 -36.98
CA CYS A 343 0.56 25.17 -37.67
C CYS A 343 1.12 26.41 -38.38
N GLU A 344 0.52 26.76 -39.51
CA GLU A 344 0.84 27.96 -40.28
C GLU A 344 0.53 29.24 -39.49
N LEU A 345 1.40 30.25 -39.60
CA LEU A 345 1.25 31.52 -38.89
C LEU A 345 -0.03 32.27 -39.29
N ASN A 346 -0.41 32.19 -40.57
CA ASN A 346 -1.54 32.92 -41.15
C ASN A 346 -2.84 32.10 -41.15
N ASP A 347 -2.77 30.80 -40.87
CA ASP A 347 -3.94 29.91 -40.84
C ASP A 347 -3.71 28.78 -39.83
N LYS A 348 -4.11 29.02 -38.57
CA LYS A 348 -3.95 28.05 -37.48
C LYS A 348 -4.75 26.75 -37.67
N LYS A 349 -5.57 26.64 -38.73
CA LYS A 349 -6.27 25.39 -39.08
C LYS A 349 -5.43 24.49 -39.99
N LYS A 350 -4.36 25.01 -40.61
CA LYS A 350 -3.42 24.23 -41.41
C LYS A 350 -2.22 23.86 -40.57
N CYS A 351 -2.14 22.59 -40.21
CA CYS A 351 -1.04 22.06 -39.40
C CYS A 351 -0.48 20.78 -40.02
N TYR A 352 0.82 20.60 -39.89
CA TYR A 352 1.56 19.55 -40.56
C TYR A 352 2.45 18.77 -39.59
N THR A 353 2.50 17.45 -39.74
CA THR A 353 3.39 16.55 -39.01
C THR A 353 4.79 16.53 -39.63
N LEU A 354 5.79 16.05 -38.87
CA LEU A 354 7.17 15.93 -39.35
C LEU A 354 7.24 15.12 -40.65
N ALA A 355 6.84 13.86 -40.57
CA ALA A 355 6.73 12.97 -41.71
C ALA A 355 5.26 12.93 -42.23
N PRO A 356 5.05 12.93 -43.55
CA PRO A 356 6.05 13.17 -44.60
C PRO A 356 6.25 14.67 -44.90
N TYR A 357 5.44 15.57 -44.34
CA TYR A 357 5.27 16.92 -44.88
C TYR A 357 6.44 17.86 -44.58
N LEU A 358 6.78 18.06 -43.30
CA LEU A 358 7.85 19.00 -42.94
C LEU A 358 9.21 18.48 -43.40
N GLU A 359 9.46 17.17 -43.35
CA GLU A 359 10.65 16.54 -43.94
C GLU A 359 10.78 16.87 -45.41
N ARG A 360 9.72 16.61 -46.19
CA ARG A 360 9.72 16.90 -47.62
C ARG A 360 9.87 18.40 -47.90
N LEU A 361 9.22 19.25 -47.10
CA LEU A 361 9.35 20.70 -47.18
C LEU A 361 10.81 21.12 -46.95
N MET A 362 11.45 20.64 -45.87
CA MET A 362 12.84 20.97 -45.56
C MET A 362 13.84 20.47 -46.60
N GLN A 363 13.51 19.42 -47.36
CA GLN A 363 14.33 18.91 -48.46
C GLN A 363 14.26 19.78 -49.74
N ILE A 364 13.10 20.38 -50.03
CA ILE A 364 12.86 21.05 -51.31
C ILE A 364 12.82 22.58 -51.22
N GLU A 365 12.43 23.12 -50.06
CA GLU A 365 12.21 24.55 -49.84
C GLU A 365 13.54 25.30 -49.73
N LYS A 366 13.55 26.53 -50.26
CA LYS A 366 14.73 27.41 -50.25
C LYS A 366 14.45 28.77 -49.65
N ASP A 367 13.23 29.02 -49.16
CA ASP A 367 12.92 30.22 -48.39
C ASP A 367 13.37 30.07 -46.94
N TYR A 368 14.19 31.00 -46.45
CA TYR A 368 14.77 30.95 -45.11
C TYR A 368 13.70 30.98 -44.01
N ASP A 369 12.72 31.88 -44.10
CA ASP A 369 11.70 32.04 -43.07
C ASP A 369 10.83 30.79 -42.97
N ARG A 370 10.54 30.18 -44.12
CA ARG A 370 9.75 28.95 -44.18
C ARG A 370 10.50 27.75 -43.63
N LEU A 371 11.80 27.62 -43.90
CA LEU A 371 12.65 26.59 -43.29
C LEU A 371 12.78 26.80 -41.78
N LEU A 372 12.98 28.05 -41.35
CA LEU A 372 13.10 28.40 -39.94
C LEU A 372 11.81 28.12 -39.18
N TRP A 373 10.64 28.46 -39.75
CA TRP A 373 9.32 28.13 -39.19
C TRP A 373 9.14 26.63 -39.05
N ALA A 374 9.46 25.84 -40.09
CA ALA A 374 9.29 24.39 -40.07
C ALA A 374 10.16 23.75 -38.98
N TRP A 375 11.45 24.12 -38.93
CA TRP A 375 12.40 23.56 -37.98
C TRP A 375 12.13 24.00 -36.54
N LYS A 376 12.05 25.32 -36.27
CA LYS A 376 11.80 25.82 -34.91
C LYS A 376 10.41 25.41 -34.42
N GLY A 377 9.40 25.54 -35.27
CA GLY A 377 8.04 25.18 -34.91
C GLY A 377 7.92 23.71 -34.51
N TRP A 378 8.55 22.80 -35.25
CA TRP A 378 8.50 21.38 -34.90
C TRP A 378 9.36 21.09 -33.67
N HIS A 379 10.59 21.62 -33.62
CA HIS A 379 11.49 21.44 -32.49
C HIS A 379 10.87 21.91 -31.16
N ASP A 380 10.25 23.08 -31.15
CA ASP A 380 9.68 23.66 -29.94
C ASP A 380 8.41 22.92 -29.51
N GLU A 381 7.50 22.61 -30.44
CA GLU A 381 6.27 21.88 -30.14
C GLU A 381 6.53 20.43 -29.69
N CYS A 382 7.50 19.76 -30.32
CA CYS A 382 7.86 18.37 -30.01
C CYS A 382 8.68 18.32 -28.72
N GLY A 383 9.73 19.14 -28.64
CA GLY A 383 10.66 19.18 -27.51
C GLY A 383 9.97 19.52 -26.19
N ASN A 384 8.98 20.44 -26.19
CA ASN A 384 8.22 20.77 -25.00
C ASN A 384 7.40 19.58 -24.46
N LYS A 385 6.91 18.71 -25.34
CA LYS A 385 6.13 17.52 -24.97
C LYS A 385 7.01 16.33 -24.59
N ILE A 386 8.16 16.16 -25.25
CA ILE A 386 9.12 15.09 -24.96
C ILE A 386 9.84 15.32 -23.63
N ARG A 387 10.25 16.56 -23.34
CA ARG A 387 11.09 16.89 -22.17
C ARG A 387 10.62 16.28 -20.83
N PRO A 388 9.32 16.35 -20.44
CA PRO A 388 8.87 15.78 -19.17
C PRO A 388 8.84 14.24 -19.14
N VAL A 389 8.81 13.57 -20.29
CA VAL A 389 8.71 12.11 -20.41
C VAL A 389 10.09 11.45 -20.61
N TYR A 390 11.03 12.18 -21.21
CA TYR A 390 12.33 11.65 -21.62
C TYR A 390 13.22 11.22 -20.45
N LEU A 391 13.39 12.07 -19.42
CA LEU A 391 14.27 11.72 -18.29
C LEU A 391 13.76 10.50 -17.51
N PRO A 392 12.48 10.40 -17.14
CA PRO A 392 11.94 9.18 -16.51
C PRO A 392 12.10 7.92 -17.38
N TYR A 393 11.93 8.04 -18.69
CA TYR A 393 12.13 6.94 -19.62
C TYR A 393 13.57 6.42 -19.62
N ILE A 394 14.56 7.33 -19.66
CA ILE A 394 15.98 6.98 -19.58
C ILE A 394 16.33 6.35 -18.22
N ASP A 395 15.78 6.85 -17.12
CA ASP A 395 16.00 6.27 -15.79
C ASP A 395 15.49 4.82 -15.70
N LEU A 396 14.32 4.55 -16.28
CA LEU A 396 13.75 3.21 -16.38
C LEU A 396 14.62 2.27 -17.22
N LEU A 397 15.08 2.73 -18.39
CA LEU A 397 15.95 1.94 -19.25
C LEU A 397 17.30 1.63 -18.58
N ASN A 398 17.89 2.61 -17.89
CA ASN A 398 19.12 2.40 -17.11
C ASN A 398 18.91 1.39 -15.98
N LYS A 399 17.77 1.44 -15.29
CA LYS A 399 17.44 0.46 -14.25
C LYS A 399 17.29 -0.94 -14.85
N HIS A 400 16.61 -1.07 -15.99
CA HIS A 400 16.44 -2.35 -16.66
C HIS A 400 17.77 -2.93 -17.18
N ALA A 401 18.64 -2.09 -17.73
CA ALA A 401 19.98 -2.51 -18.13
C ALA A 401 20.77 -3.06 -16.91
N LYS A 402 20.68 -2.40 -15.76
CA LYS A 402 21.28 -2.88 -14.50
C LYS A 402 20.75 -4.23 -14.03
N GLU A 403 19.45 -4.44 -14.15
CA GLU A 403 18.82 -5.72 -13.81
C GLU A 403 19.29 -6.86 -14.72
N ASN A 404 19.67 -6.56 -15.96
CA ASN A 404 20.21 -7.53 -16.91
C ASN A 404 21.74 -7.67 -16.86
N GLY A 405 22.41 -7.06 -15.88
CA GLY A 405 23.85 -7.22 -15.64
C GLY A 405 24.75 -6.20 -16.34
N TYR A 406 24.19 -5.19 -17.00
CA TYR A 406 24.94 -4.04 -17.54
C TYR A 406 25.10 -2.94 -16.46
N GLN A 407 26.05 -2.03 -16.61
CA GLN A 407 26.23 -0.88 -15.73
C GLN A 407 25.15 0.17 -15.96
N ASP A 408 24.74 0.37 -17.21
CA ASP A 408 23.70 1.30 -17.63
C ASP A 408 23.22 0.99 -19.06
N LEU A 409 22.33 1.82 -19.58
CA LEU A 409 21.80 1.69 -20.93
C LEU A 409 22.87 1.86 -22.02
N ALA A 410 23.92 2.65 -21.77
CA ALA A 410 24.97 2.89 -22.75
C ALA A 410 25.82 1.64 -22.96
N GLU A 411 26.16 0.92 -21.89
CA GLU A 411 26.86 -0.35 -22.01
C GLU A 411 26.03 -1.39 -22.78
N TYR A 412 24.71 -1.44 -22.54
CA TYR A 412 23.79 -2.29 -23.30
C TYR A 412 23.79 -1.96 -24.81
N TRP A 413 23.75 -0.68 -25.19
CA TRP A 413 23.78 -0.28 -26.61
C TRP A 413 25.12 -0.49 -27.31
N ILE A 414 26.22 -0.47 -26.56
CA ILE A 414 27.57 -0.72 -27.11
C ILE A 414 27.76 -2.20 -27.44
N GLU A 415 27.09 -3.11 -26.72
CA GLU A 415 27.19 -4.55 -26.96
C GLU A 415 26.83 -4.94 -28.40
N ASP A 416 25.87 -4.25 -29.04
CA ASP A 416 25.46 -4.50 -30.44
C ASP A 416 26.62 -4.33 -31.46
N TYR A 417 27.70 -3.66 -31.06
CA TYR A 417 28.89 -3.48 -31.90
C TYR A 417 29.95 -4.58 -31.70
N GLU A 418 29.66 -5.60 -30.88
CA GLU A 418 30.52 -6.76 -30.59
C GLU A 418 31.96 -6.38 -30.19
N MET A 419 32.15 -5.18 -29.63
CA MET A 419 33.44 -4.68 -29.17
C MET A 419 33.56 -4.89 -27.65
N GLY A 420 34.70 -5.41 -27.21
CA GLY A 420 34.89 -5.98 -25.86
C GLY A 420 34.38 -5.14 -24.70
N ASN A 421 35.08 -4.07 -24.31
CA ASN A 421 34.69 -3.18 -23.20
C ASN A 421 34.37 -1.75 -23.66
N VAL A 422 33.56 -1.03 -22.87
CA VAL A 422 33.12 0.35 -23.15
C VAL A 422 34.30 1.30 -23.40
N THR A 423 35.37 1.19 -22.62
CA THR A 423 36.56 2.06 -22.73
C THR A 423 37.30 1.88 -24.06
N GLU A 424 37.34 0.65 -24.58
CA GLU A 424 37.93 0.31 -25.86
C GLU A 424 37.08 0.87 -27.00
N PHE A 425 35.75 0.72 -26.92
CA PHE A 425 34.82 1.31 -27.86
C PHE A 425 34.97 2.84 -27.92
N GLU A 426 34.94 3.51 -26.76
CA GLU A 426 35.11 4.96 -26.67
C GLU A 426 36.45 5.41 -27.28
N SER A 427 37.55 4.72 -26.97
CA SER A 427 38.87 5.06 -27.53
C SER A 427 38.93 4.91 -29.05
N ILE A 428 38.26 3.91 -29.62
CA ILE A 428 38.20 3.70 -31.07
C ILE A 428 37.36 4.80 -31.72
N ILE A 429 36.20 5.13 -31.16
CA ILE A 429 35.34 6.20 -31.66
C ILE A 429 36.04 7.56 -31.56
N ASP A 430 36.74 7.85 -30.47
CA ASP A 430 37.51 9.09 -30.30
C ASP A 430 38.62 9.21 -31.35
N GLN A 431 39.33 8.11 -31.63
CA GLN A 431 40.37 8.09 -32.65
C GLN A 431 39.77 8.26 -34.06
N LEU A 432 38.68 7.57 -34.38
CA LEU A 432 37.95 7.75 -35.64
C LEU A 432 37.46 9.18 -35.80
N LEU A 433 36.89 9.75 -34.74
CA LEU A 433 36.42 11.14 -34.73
C LEU A 433 37.57 12.10 -35.01
N LYS A 434 38.73 11.87 -34.39
CA LYS A 434 39.95 12.66 -34.62
C LYS A 434 40.46 12.55 -36.06
N ASP A 435 40.40 11.36 -36.65
CA ASP A 435 40.84 11.13 -38.03
C ASP A 435 39.89 11.76 -39.06
N ILE A 436 38.59 11.76 -38.80
CA ILE A 436 37.59 12.40 -39.69
C ILE A 436 37.39 13.89 -39.41
N MET A 437 37.80 14.41 -38.24
CA MET A 437 37.54 15.80 -37.83
C MET A 437 37.99 16.82 -38.88
N PRO A 438 39.20 16.74 -39.48
CA PRO A 438 39.63 17.71 -40.48
C PRO A 438 38.73 17.72 -41.74
N LEU A 439 38.22 16.54 -42.13
CA LEU A 439 37.28 16.43 -43.24
C LEU A 439 35.91 16.99 -42.86
N TYR A 440 35.42 16.67 -41.67
CA TYR A 440 34.18 17.22 -41.14
C TYR A 440 34.23 18.75 -41.07
N GLU A 441 35.31 19.34 -40.55
CA GLU A 441 35.50 20.79 -40.49
C GLU A 441 35.47 21.43 -41.89
N GLN A 442 36.13 20.82 -42.87
CA GLN A 442 36.11 21.30 -44.26
C GLN A 442 34.71 21.20 -44.89
N LEU A 443 34.02 20.08 -44.70
CA LEU A 443 32.64 19.89 -45.19
C LEU A 443 31.68 20.86 -44.50
N HIS A 444 31.81 21.04 -43.19
CA HIS A 444 31.00 21.95 -42.40
C HIS A 444 31.23 23.40 -42.82
N ALA A 445 32.49 23.81 -43.02
CA ALA A 445 32.84 25.14 -43.54
C ALA A 445 32.31 25.36 -44.96
N TYR A 446 32.43 24.36 -45.84
CA TYR A 446 31.87 24.40 -47.19
C TYR A 446 30.35 24.56 -47.17
N VAL A 447 29.65 23.74 -46.38
CA VAL A 447 28.18 23.82 -46.23
C VAL A 447 27.78 25.17 -45.65
N ARG A 448 28.45 25.66 -44.60
CA ARG A 448 28.18 26.98 -44.03
C ARG A 448 28.42 28.10 -45.05
N GLY A 449 29.51 28.05 -45.80
CA GLY A 449 29.78 29.02 -46.87
C GLY A 449 28.68 29.03 -47.93
N ARG A 450 28.23 27.84 -48.37
CA ARG A 450 27.12 27.68 -49.30
C ARG A 450 25.82 28.25 -48.75
N LEU A 451 25.50 27.99 -47.48
CA LEU A 451 24.32 28.54 -46.81
C LEU A 451 24.40 30.07 -46.69
N CYS A 452 25.55 30.62 -46.28
CA CYS A 452 25.76 32.08 -46.20
C CYS A 452 25.57 32.76 -47.56
N SER A 453 26.09 32.18 -48.64
CA SER A 453 25.89 32.71 -50.00
C SER A 453 24.45 32.54 -50.50
N GLN A 454 23.75 31.49 -50.08
CA GLN A 454 22.36 31.23 -50.48
C GLN A 454 21.36 32.16 -49.76
N TYR A 455 21.67 32.59 -48.55
CA TYR A 455 20.78 33.36 -47.66
C TYR A 455 21.38 34.72 -47.28
N GLU A 456 22.11 35.38 -48.18
CA GLU A 456 22.77 36.66 -47.90
C GLU A 456 21.80 37.68 -47.25
N ASN A 457 22.18 38.17 -46.07
CA ASN A 457 21.44 39.10 -45.18
C ASN A 457 20.41 38.48 -44.20
N ARG A 458 20.45 37.17 -43.91
CA ARG A 458 19.66 36.56 -42.81
C ARG A 458 20.44 35.61 -41.90
#